data_AF-A0A7K9HH12-F1
#
_entry.id   AF-A0A7K9HH12-F1
#
_cell.length_a   1.000
_cell.length_b   1.000
_cell.length_c   1.000
_cell.angle_alpha   90.00
_cell.angle_beta   90.00
_cell.angle_gamma   90.00
#
_symmetry.space_group_name_H-M   'P 1'
#
loop_
_entity.id
_entity.type
_entity.pdbx_description
1 polymer ?
#
loop_
_entity_poly.entity_id
_entity_poly.type
_entity_poly.pdbx_seq_one_letter_code
_entity_poly.pdbx_strand_id
1 'polypeptide(L)'
;IIFCVSDEFGALESVKAASELYSPLSGEVTEINAALADNPGLVNKSCYKDGWLIKMTVENPAELDELMNEDAYEKYIKSIED
;
A
#
# COMPACT_ATOMS: atom_id res chain seq x y z
N ILE A 1 2.87 0.76 -15.85
CA ILE A 1 1.64 -0.03 -15.54
C ILE A 1 0.66 0.96 -14.92
N ILE A 2 -0.55 1.11 -15.46
CA ILE A 2 -1.51 2.13 -15.02
C ILE A 2 -2.59 1.46 -14.15
N PHE A 3 -2.93 2.07 -13.03
CA PHE A 3 -4.01 1.65 -12.12
C PHE A 3 -4.95 2.82 -11.85
N CYS A 4 -6.23 2.52 -11.65
CA CYS A 4 -7.21 3.44 -11.07
C CYS A 4 -7.32 3.23 -9.56
N VAL A 5 -7.93 4.19 -8.84
CA VAL A 5 -8.29 4.00 -7.42
C VAL A 5 -9.07 2.70 -7.23
N SER A 6 -8.67 1.92 -6.23
CA SER A 6 -9.26 0.63 -5.88
C SER A 6 -9.06 -0.51 -6.89
N ASP A 7 -8.26 -0.34 -7.94
CA ASP A 7 -7.81 -1.47 -8.76
C ASP A 7 -6.84 -2.35 -7.95
N GLU A 8 -6.97 -3.67 -8.09
CA GLU A 8 -6.02 -4.63 -7.53
C GLU A 8 -4.69 -4.55 -8.30
N PHE A 9 -3.58 -4.35 -7.57
CA PHE A 9 -2.23 -4.26 -8.16
C PHE A 9 -1.30 -5.41 -7.77
N GLY A 10 -1.69 -6.26 -6.81
CA GLY A 10 -0.91 -7.39 -6.37
C GLY A 10 -1.47 -8.04 -5.11
N ALA A 11 -0.68 -8.94 -4.52
CA ALA A 11 -1.04 -9.61 -3.27
C ALA A 11 0.19 -9.82 -2.37
N LEU A 12 -0.02 -9.83 -1.06
CA LEU A 12 0.97 -10.28 -0.07
C LEU A 12 0.57 -11.64 0.47
N GLU A 13 1.46 -12.61 0.29
CA GLU A 13 1.28 -13.98 0.75
C GLU A 13 2.01 -14.21 2.07
N SER A 14 1.31 -14.87 3.00
CA SER A 14 1.88 -15.32 4.26
C SER A 14 1.53 -16.79 4.51
N VAL A 15 2.11 -17.39 5.53
CA VAL A 15 1.75 -18.77 5.94
C VAL A 15 0.30 -18.92 6.42
N LYS A 16 -0.40 -17.81 6.72
CA LYS A 16 -1.77 -17.82 7.26
C LYS A 16 -2.82 -17.42 6.23
N ALA A 17 -2.49 -16.49 5.36
CA ALA A 17 -3.43 -15.87 4.44
C ALA A 17 -2.70 -15.14 3.31
N ALA A 18 -3.42 -14.97 2.20
CA ALA A 18 -3.17 -13.99 1.17
C ALA A 18 -3.92 -12.69 1.51
N SER A 19 -3.34 -11.55 1.17
CA SER A 19 -4.02 -10.25 1.21
C SER A 19 -3.87 -9.58 -0.13
N GLU A 20 -4.98 -9.33 -0.83
CA GLU A 20 -4.98 -8.51 -2.04
C GLU A 20 -4.61 -7.06 -1.70
N LEU A 21 -3.93 -6.40 -2.64
CA LEU A 21 -3.47 -5.03 -2.53
C LEU A 21 -4.18 -4.17 -3.56
N TYR A 22 -4.77 -3.07 -3.09
CA TYR A 22 -5.55 -2.14 -3.91
C TYR A 22 -4.85 -0.80 -4.04
N SER A 23 -4.87 -0.21 -5.24
CA SER A 23 -4.20 1.06 -5.49
C SER A 23 -4.93 2.18 -4.75
N PRO A 24 -4.23 3.01 -3.96
CA PRO A 24 -4.87 4.13 -3.26
C PRO A 24 -5.17 5.31 -4.19
N LEU A 25 -4.53 5.36 -5.36
CA LEU A 25 -4.57 6.50 -6.29
C LEU A 25 -4.62 6.01 -7.73
N SER A 26 -5.13 6.87 -8.62
CA SER A 26 -5.00 6.70 -10.06
C SER A 26 -3.62 7.18 -10.53
N GLY A 27 -2.94 6.39 -11.36
CA GLY A 27 -1.66 6.78 -11.94
C GLY A 27 -0.84 5.63 -12.50
N GLU A 28 0.42 5.91 -12.80
CA GLU A 28 1.34 4.95 -13.42
C GLU A 28 2.45 4.52 -12.44
N VAL A 29 2.64 3.21 -12.26
CA VAL A 29 3.76 2.63 -11.53
C VAL A 29 5.08 2.99 -12.20
N THR A 30 5.96 3.65 -11.44
CA THR A 30 7.30 4.05 -11.86
C THR A 30 8.39 3.12 -11.33
N GLU A 31 8.15 2.46 -10.19
CA GLU A 31 9.14 1.58 -9.55
C GLU A 31 8.45 0.49 -8.73
N ILE A 32 9.07 -0.70 -8.68
CA ILE A 32 8.70 -1.80 -7.80
C ILE A 32 9.88 -2.13 -6.89
N ASN A 33 9.63 -2.53 -5.65
CA ASN A 33 10.72 -2.85 -4.72
C ASN A 33 11.31 -4.24 -5.00
N ALA A 34 12.34 -4.27 -5.86
CA ALA A 34 13.02 -5.50 -6.22
C ALA A 34 13.64 -6.26 -5.03
N ALA A 35 13.94 -5.57 -3.92
CA ALA A 35 14.52 -6.21 -2.73
C ALA A 35 13.53 -7.18 -2.04
N LEU A 36 12.23 -7.02 -2.27
CA LEU A 36 11.21 -7.91 -1.70
C LEU A 36 11.19 -9.30 -2.35
N ALA A 37 11.75 -9.45 -3.55
CA ALA A 37 11.87 -10.76 -4.19
C ALA A 37 12.79 -11.70 -3.40
N ASP A 38 13.89 -11.16 -2.87
CA ASP A 38 14.87 -11.92 -2.09
C ASP A 38 14.59 -11.87 -0.58
N ASN A 39 13.97 -10.78 -0.10
CA ASN A 39 13.71 -10.55 1.32
C ASN A 39 12.29 -10.00 1.59
N PRO A 40 11.25 -10.83 1.40
CA PRO A 40 9.86 -10.39 1.61
C PRO A 40 9.58 -9.99 3.07
N GLY A 41 10.37 -10.49 4.03
CA GLY A 41 10.26 -10.14 5.45
C GLY A 41 10.60 -8.67 5.76
N LEU A 42 11.10 -7.89 4.81
CA LEU A 42 11.25 -6.44 4.95
C LEU A 42 9.90 -5.75 5.20
N VAL A 43 8.81 -6.26 4.61
CA VAL A 43 7.46 -5.72 4.85
C VAL A 43 7.12 -5.77 6.34
N ASN A 44 7.46 -6.86 7.04
CA ASN A 44 7.19 -6.99 8.46
C ASN A 44 8.11 -6.14 9.34
N LYS A 45 9.35 -5.91 8.92
CA LYS A 45 10.38 -5.23 9.74
C LYS A 45 10.43 -3.71 9.53
N SER A 46 10.03 -3.25 8.35
CA SER A 46 10.30 -1.89 7.86
C SER A 46 9.22 -1.42 6.88
N CYS A 47 7.93 -1.63 7.20
CA CYS A 47 6.79 -1.41 6.28
C CYS A 47 6.72 -0.01 5.65
N TYR A 48 7.14 1.03 6.36
CA TYR A 48 7.14 2.42 5.87
C TYR A 48 8.48 2.88 5.29
N LYS A 49 9.53 2.05 5.36
CA LYS A 49 10.88 2.41 4.88
C LYS A 49 11.34 1.40 3.83
N ASP A 50 12.08 0.37 4.24
CA ASP A 50 12.71 -0.57 3.29
C ASP A 50 11.71 -1.56 2.69
N GLY A 51 10.54 -1.72 3.31
CA GLY A 51 9.46 -2.62 2.91
C GLY A 51 8.39 -1.98 2.02
N TRP A 52 8.66 -0.84 1.38
CA TRP A 52 7.75 -0.22 0.42
C TRP A 52 7.44 -1.17 -0.75
N LEU A 53 6.26 -1.08 -1.35
CA LEU A 53 5.80 -2.02 -2.37
C LEU A 53 6.02 -1.50 -3.79
N ILE A 54 5.40 -0.36 -4.09
CA ILE A 54 5.46 0.33 -5.38
C ILE A 54 5.68 1.83 -5.18
N LYS A 55 6.21 2.47 -6.22
CA LYS A 55 6.11 3.92 -6.41
C LYS A 55 5.32 4.17 -7.69
N MET A 56 4.50 5.20 -7.66
CA MET A 56 3.67 5.58 -8.80
C MET A 56 3.60 7.10 -8.93
N THR A 57 3.26 7.56 -10.13
CA THR A 57 2.79 8.92 -10.35
C THR A 57 1.39 9.11 -9.77
N VAL A 58 1.03 10.35 -9.47
CA VAL A 58 -0.33 10.73 -9.05
C VAL A 58 -0.96 11.49 -10.20
N GLU A 59 -1.96 10.89 -10.83
CA GLU A 59 -2.67 11.52 -11.96
C GLU A 59 -3.66 12.59 -11.47
N ASN A 60 -4.37 12.30 -10.37
CA ASN A 60 -5.35 13.21 -9.77
C ASN A 60 -5.04 13.49 -8.29
N PRO A 61 -4.36 14.61 -7.97
CA PRO A 61 -4.00 14.95 -6.59
C PRO A 61 -5.18 15.11 -5.63
N ALA A 62 -6.40 15.38 -6.13
CA ALA A 62 -7.58 15.51 -5.28
C ALA A 62 -7.99 14.18 -4.62
N GLU A 63 -7.57 13.03 -5.16
CA GLU A 63 -7.82 11.72 -4.56
C GLU A 63 -7.11 11.56 -3.19
N LEU A 64 -6.06 12.36 -2.93
CA LEU A 64 -5.40 12.38 -1.61
C LEU A 64 -6.31 12.92 -0.51
N ASP A 65 -7.27 13.80 -0.84
CA ASP A 65 -8.20 14.38 0.12
C ASP A 65 -9.24 13.35 0.61
N GLU A 66 -9.41 12.24 -0.12
CA GLU A 66 -10.29 11.13 0.26
C GLU A 66 -9.63 10.14 1.23
N LEU A 67 -8.30 10.21 1.37
CA LEU A 67 -7.54 9.33 2.27
C LEU A 67 -7.62 9.81 3.72
N MET A 68 -7.52 8.84 4.64
CA MET A 68 -7.38 9.16 6.06
C MET A 68 -5.99 9.76 6.32
N ASN A 69 -5.95 10.87 7.07
CA ASN A 69 -4.71 11.34 7.66
C ASN A 69 -4.30 10.45 8.85
N GLU A 70 -3.10 10.67 9.38
CA GLU A 70 -2.52 9.87 10.48
C GLU A 70 -3.44 9.81 11.71
N ASP A 71 -3.90 10.97 12.21
CA ASP A 71 -4.79 11.07 13.37
C ASP A 71 -6.13 10.33 13.16
N ALA A 72 -6.69 10.43 11.95
CA ALA A 72 -7.93 9.74 11.60
C ALA A 72 -7.73 8.22 11.55
N TYR A 73 -6.60 7.77 11.01
CA TYR A 73 -6.26 6.36 10.94
C TYR A 73 -5.97 5.78 12.33
N GLU A 74 -5.29 6.51 13.22
CA GLU A 74 -5.09 6.11 14.62
C GLU A 74 -6.41 5.89 15.36
N LYS A 75 -7.40 6.78 15.16
CA LYS A 75 -8.74 6.61 15.73
C LYS A 75 -9.46 5.41 15.14
N TYR A 76 -9.34 5.19 13.83
CA TYR A 76 -9.94 4.05 13.15
C TYR A 76 -9.42 2.73 13.70
N ILE A 77 -8.10 2.54 13.80
CA ILE A 77 -7.53 1.29 14.34
C ILE A 77 -7.98 1.05 15.79
N LYS A 78 -8.02 2.10 16.61
CA LYS A 78 -8.45 2.00 18.01
C LYS A 78 -9.90 1.52 18.12
N SER A 79 -10.77 1.97 17.22
CA SER A 79 -12.18 1.55 17.19
C SER A 79 -12.41 0.09 16.77
N ILE A 80 -11.39 -0.57 16.22
CA ILE A 80 -11.44 -2.00 15.81
C ILE A 80 -10.91 -2.91 16.92
N GLU A 81 -10.02 -2.39 17.77
CA GLU A 81 -9.43 -3.12 18.89
C GLU A 81 -10.37 -3.22 20.10
N ASP A 82 -11.31 -2.27 20.23
CA ASP A 82 -12.38 -2.23 21.23
C ASP A 82 -13.58 -3.14 20.85
#